data_AF-A0A951KMH0-F1
#
_entry.id   AF-A0A951KMH0-F1
#
_cell.length_a   1.000
_cell.length_b   1.000
_cell.length_c   1.000
_cell.angle_alpha   90.00
_cell.angle_beta   90.00
_cell.angle_gamma   90.00
#
_symmetry.space_group_name_H-M   'P 1'
#
loop_
_entity.id
_entity.type
_entity.pdbx_description
1 polymer ?
#
loop_
_entity_poly.entity_id
_entity_poly.type
_entity_poly.pdbx_seq_one_letter_code
_entity_poly.pdbx_strand_id
1 'polypeptide(L)'
;MSERVPVTFIVSGQEFSGEAERTQIIHQVLEHILPPEHLVAQRLSVRRDDGTLIYPDMFVGEIFDHYGDARLTVEVTPLNEAAGEWTNYGFDHLALATNARESARDFFHTALKMQIVRDDSHLTVVTTGNTAIFLFDADPNAPLSDGIPSRIHHIGFVVDNLEAAYGHIKREYPQFVSDFTLLEREERLSLYGHVTFGDVRFMIQLSEVKAQYRGFKSGTPFVDVMYDYASKDYGVRLG
;
A
#
# COMPACT_ATOMS: atom_id res chain seq x y z
N MET A 1 -8.93 0.28 -25.75
CA MET A 1 -9.73 0.78 -24.61
C MET A 1 -9.78 -0.36 -23.62
N SER A 2 -9.29 -0.15 -22.40
CA SER A 2 -9.43 -1.13 -21.32
C SER A 2 -10.91 -1.30 -21.01
N GLU A 3 -11.32 -2.54 -20.79
CA GLU A 3 -12.69 -2.86 -20.41
C GLU A 3 -12.93 -2.37 -18.97
N ARG A 4 -14.10 -1.76 -18.74
CA ARG A 4 -14.50 -1.21 -17.44
C ARG A 4 -15.52 -2.12 -16.78
N VAL A 5 -15.51 -2.13 -15.45
CA VAL A 5 -16.45 -2.91 -14.63
C VAL A 5 -17.13 -1.99 -13.61
N PRO A 6 -18.40 -2.27 -13.28
CA PRO A 6 -19.12 -1.54 -12.24
C PRO A 6 -18.54 -1.88 -10.87
N VAL A 7 -18.38 -0.86 -10.03
CA VAL A 7 -17.91 -0.99 -8.64
C VAL A 7 -18.85 -0.25 -7.72
N THR A 8 -19.19 -0.86 -6.59
CA THR A 8 -20.00 -0.25 -5.54
C THR A 8 -19.31 -0.40 -4.19
N PHE A 9 -19.08 0.71 -3.50
CA PHE A 9 -18.66 0.76 -2.11
C PHE A 9 -19.85 1.05 -1.20
N ILE A 10 -20.01 0.27 -0.14
CA ILE A 10 -20.99 0.49 0.93
C ILE A 10 -20.23 1.03 2.14
N VAL A 11 -20.41 2.31 2.45
CA VAL A 11 -19.75 3.00 3.56
C VAL A 11 -20.81 3.40 4.57
N SER A 12 -20.77 2.84 5.78
CA SER A 12 -21.76 3.14 6.84
C SER A 12 -23.22 3.00 6.38
N GLY A 13 -23.49 2.03 5.49
CA GLY A 13 -24.82 1.78 4.91
C GLY A 13 -25.20 2.69 3.73
N GLN A 14 -24.36 3.65 3.35
CA GLN A 14 -24.53 4.46 2.15
C GLN A 14 -23.79 3.84 0.97
N GLU A 15 -24.41 3.85 -0.21
CA GLU A 15 -23.81 3.33 -1.43
C GLU A 15 -23.14 4.44 -2.25
N PHE A 16 -21.94 4.14 -2.73
CA PHE A 16 -21.17 4.95 -3.67
C PHE A 16 -20.79 4.06 -4.84
N SER A 17 -21.23 4.39 -6.05
CA SER A 17 -21.03 3.54 -7.23
C SER A 17 -20.37 4.31 -8.37
N GLY A 18 -19.62 3.58 -9.19
CA GLY A 18 -18.95 4.10 -10.37
C GLY A 18 -18.43 2.98 -11.26
N GLU A 19 -17.62 3.35 -12.25
CA GLU A 19 -16.98 2.42 -13.17
C GLU A 19 -15.47 2.51 -13.02
N ALA A 20 -14.78 1.38 -12.98
CA ALA A 20 -13.33 1.32 -12.92
C ALA A 20 -12.77 0.53 -14.10
N GLU A 21 -11.60 0.90 -14.59
CA GLU A 21 -10.88 0.00 -15.51
C GLU A 21 -10.47 -1.26 -14.76
N ARG A 22 -10.53 -2.41 -15.42
CA ARG A 22 -10.24 -3.71 -14.79
C ARG A 22 -8.84 -3.80 -14.18
N THR A 23 -7.90 -3.04 -14.73
CA THR A 23 -6.50 -2.94 -14.28
C THR A 23 -6.28 -1.92 -13.18
N GLN A 24 -7.32 -1.18 -12.75
CA GLN A 24 -7.21 -0.33 -11.57
C GLN A 24 -7.23 -1.19 -10.30
N ILE A 25 -6.50 -0.73 -9.27
CA ILE A 25 -6.52 -1.34 -7.94
C ILE A 25 -7.56 -0.68 -7.04
N ILE A 26 -8.03 -1.39 -6.01
CA ILE A 26 -9.07 -0.91 -5.09
C ILE A 26 -8.74 0.46 -4.47
N HIS A 27 -7.50 0.73 -4.10
CA HIS A 27 -7.05 2.02 -3.59
C HIS A 27 -7.43 3.16 -4.54
N GLN A 28 -7.09 3.04 -5.82
CA GLN A 28 -7.40 4.10 -6.80
C GLN A 28 -8.90 4.30 -6.95
N VAL A 29 -9.65 3.21 -6.91
CA VAL A 29 -11.09 3.25 -7.12
C VAL A 29 -11.79 3.86 -5.89
N LEU A 30 -11.27 3.63 -4.68
CA LEU A 30 -11.68 4.35 -3.47
C LEU A 30 -11.45 5.85 -3.62
N GLU A 31 -10.26 6.29 -4.03
CA GLU A 31 -9.94 7.71 -4.24
C GLU A 31 -10.80 8.37 -5.32
N HIS A 32 -11.24 7.61 -6.33
CA HIS A 32 -12.07 8.11 -7.41
C HIS A 32 -13.55 8.22 -7.04
N ILE A 33 -14.07 7.23 -6.29
CA ILE A 33 -15.50 7.08 -6.02
C ILE A 33 -15.90 7.71 -4.67
N LEU A 34 -15.03 7.60 -3.65
CA LEU A 34 -15.37 8.07 -2.31
C LEU A 34 -15.01 9.55 -2.13
N PRO A 35 -15.88 10.31 -1.43
CA PRO A 35 -15.54 11.65 -0.97
C PRO A 35 -14.30 11.68 -0.06
N PRO A 36 -13.47 12.75 -0.10
CA PRO A 36 -12.23 12.85 0.69
C PRO A 36 -12.40 12.66 2.20
N GLU A 37 -13.55 13.02 2.78
CA GLU A 37 -13.86 12.86 4.20
C GLU A 37 -13.87 11.39 4.65
N HIS A 38 -14.05 10.46 3.73
CA HIS A 38 -13.97 9.03 4.01
C HIS A 38 -12.55 8.47 3.88
N LEU A 39 -11.59 9.25 3.40
CA LEU A 39 -10.22 8.79 3.13
C LEU A 39 -9.23 9.43 4.11
N VAL A 40 -9.30 10.75 4.26
CA VAL A 40 -8.31 11.52 5.01
C VAL A 40 -8.47 11.33 6.52
N ALA A 41 -7.37 11.01 7.20
CA ALA A 41 -7.30 10.71 8.62
C ALA A 41 -8.23 9.56 9.04
N GLN A 42 -8.48 8.63 8.12
CA GLN A 42 -9.28 7.43 8.37
C GLN A 42 -8.43 6.16 8.26
N ARG A 43 -8.84 5.15 9.02
CA ARG A 43 -8.52 3.75 8.81
C ARG A 43 -9.61 3.10 7.96
N LEU A 44 -9.20 2.45 6.88
CA LEU A 44 -10.07 1.75 5.94
C LEU A 44 -9.82 0.24 5.97
N SER A 45 -10.90 -0.52 6.13
CA SER A 45 -10.94 -1.97 5.90
C SER A 45 -11.99 -2.26 4.82
N VAL A 46 -11.58 -2.92 3.74
CA VAL A 46 -12.47 -3.23 2.60
C VAL A 46 -12.80 -4.71 2.63
N ARG A 47 -14.08 -5.05 2.63
CA ARG A 47 -14.54 -6.44 2.73
C ARG A 47 -15.64 -6.74 1.74
N ARG A 48 -15.78 -8.00 1.38
CA ARG A 48 -17.03 -8.52 0.83
C ARG A 48 -18.07 -8.67 1.93
N ASP A 49 -19.31 -8.84 1.52
CA ASP A 49 -20.48 -9.18 2.33
C ASP A 49 -20.35 -10.54 3.04
N ASP A 50 -19.57 -11.47 2.50
CA ASP A 50 -19.19 -12.72 3.19
C ASP A 50 -18.08 -12.55 4.25
N GLY A 51 -17.56 -11.32 4.44
CA GLY A 51 -16.51 -10.97 5.39
C GLY A 51 -15.08 -11.10 4.85
N THR A 52 -14.90 -11.59 3.62
CA THR A 52 -13.59 -11.72 2.97
C THR A 52 -12.91 -10.36 2.87
N LEU A 53 -11.69 -10.26 3.40
CA LEU A 53 -10.88 -9.04 3.32
C LEU A 53 -10.39 -8.84 1.87
N ILE A 54 -10.63 -7.66 1.33
CA ILE A 54 -10.16 -7.24 0.01
C ILE A 54 -9.03 -6.24 0.20
N TYR A 55 -7.88 -6.51 -0.42
CA TYR A 55 -6.70 -5.66 -0.23
C TYR A 55 -6.76 -4.44 -1.16
N PRO A 56 -6.30 -3.27 -0.69
CA PRO A 56 -6.27 -2.05 -1.50
C PRO A 56 -5.51 -2.17 -2.82
N ASP A 57 -4.55 -3.10 -2.92
CA ASP A 57 -3.74 -3.31 -4.12
C ASP A 57 -4.30 -4.37 -5.07
N MET A 58 -5.40 -5.05 -4.72
CA MET A 58 -6.09 -6.01 -5.61
C MET A 58 -6.68 -5.29 -6.83
N PHE A 59 -6.61 -5.95 -7.99
CA PHE A 59 -7.23 -5.44 -9.21
C PHE A 59 -8.73 -5.60 -9.15
N VAL A 60 -9.46 -4.58 -9.61
CA VAL A 60 -10.93 -4.63 -9.63
C VAL A 60 -11.43 -5.72 -10.59
N GLY A 61 -10.76 -5.91 -11.73
CA GLY A 61 -11.10 -6.98 -12.67
C GLY A 61 -10.96 -8.38 -12.05
N GLU A 62 -9.93 -8.61 -11.23
CA GLU A 62 -9.75 -9.90 -10.53
C GLU A 62 -10.90 -10.17 -9.56
N ILE A 63 -11.31 -9.16 -8.81
CA ILE A 63 -12.43 -9.25 -7.87
C ILE A 63 -13.71 -9.55 -8.65
N PHE A 64 -14.00 -8.78 -9.68
CA PHE A 64 -15.21 -8.92 -10.50
C PHE A 64 -15.30 -10.29 -11.17
N ASP A 65 -14.21 -10.78 -11.75
CA ASP A 65 -14.19 -12.08 -12.44
C ASP A 65 -14.31 -13.25 -11.47
N HIS A 66 -13.63 -13.17 -10.32
CA HIS A 66 -13.61 -14.27 -9.37
C HIS A 66 -14.92 -14.38 -8.58
N TYR A 67 -15.50 -13.24 -8.21
CA TYR A 67 -16.66 -13.19 -7.33
C TYR A 67 -17.99 -12.92 -8.07
N GLY A 68 -17.92 -12.49 -9.33
CA GLY A 68 -19.09 -12.14 -10.15
C GLY A 68 -19.59 -10.72 -9.96
N ASP A 69 -19.06 -9.98 -8.98
CA ASP A 69 -19.33 -8.56 -8.73
C ASP A 69 -18.16 -7.86 -8.04
N ALA A 70 -18.21 -6.52 -7.98
CA ALA A 70 -17.29 -5.68 -7.20
C ALA A 70 -18.07 -4.80 -6.23
N ARG A 71 -18.94 -5.44 -5.43
CA ARG A 71 -19.71 -4.79 -4.37
C ARG A 71 -19.02 -5.03 -3.03
N LEU A 72 -18.51 -3.95 -2.43
CA LEU A 72 -17.57 -4.01 -1.31
C LEU A 72 -18.04 -3.14 -0.15
N THR A 73 -18.04 -3.68 1.06
CA THR A 73 -18.25 -2.94 2.29
C THR A 73 -16.95 -2.29 2.74
N VAL A 74 -16.98 -0.99 3.04
CA VAL A 74 -15.82 -0.25 3.53
C VAL A 74 -16.11 0.21 4.96
N GLU A 75 -15.36 -0.31 5.91
CA GLU A 75 -15.36 0.18 7.28
C GLU A 75 -14.42 1.37 7.37
N VAL A 76 -14.93 2.49 7.87
CA VAL A 76 -14.20 3.76 8.02
C VAL A 76 -14.17 4.11 9.50
N THR A 77 -12.97 4.20 10.07
CA THR A 77 -12.78 4.57 11.47
C THR A 77 -11.79 5.73 11.57
N PRO A 78 -12.11 6.83 12.28
CA PRO A 78 -11.16 7.92 12.48
C PRO A 78 -9.89 7.45 13.18
N LEU A 79 -8.74 7.93 12.73
CA LEU A 79 -7.47 7.62 13.37
C LEU A 79 -7.40 8.24 14.78
N ASN A 80 -6.97 7.45 15.76
CA ASN A 80 -6.78 7.95 17.11
C ASN A 80 -5.44 8.69 17.27
N GLU A 81 -5.48 10.01 17.17
CA GLU A 81 -4.29 10.86 17.31
C GLU A 81 -3.64 10.80 18.70
N ALA A 82 -4.34 10.29 19.71
CA ALA A 82 -3.84 10.17 21.09
C ALA A 82 -3.28 8.78 21.43
N ALA A 83 -3.01 7.92 20.43
CA ALA A 83 -2.66 6.51 20.60
C ALA A 83 -1.31 6.22 21.33
N GLY A 84 -0.67 7.22 21.93
CA GLY A 84 0.46 7.04 22.86
C GLY A 84 1.84 7.14 22.23
N GLU A 85 2.80 6.41 22.80
CA GLU A 85 4.18 6.32 22.32
C GLU A 85 4.30 5.37 21.12
N TRP A 86 5.34 5.58 20.32
CA TRP A 86 5.65 4.73 19.15
C TRP A 86 7.16 4.64 18.92
N THR A 87 7.57 3.57 18.26
CA THR A 87 8.94 3.30 17.84
C THR A 87 9.01 3.20 16.33
N ASN A 88 9.97 3.90 15.72
CA ASN A 88 10.36 3.64 14.33
C ASN A 88 11.45 2.56 14.32
N TYR A 89 11.16 1.39 13.75
CA TYR A 89 12.14 0.30 13.65
C TYR A 89 13.09 0.46 12.48
N GLY A 90 12.74 1.29 11.50
CA GLY A 90 13.63 1.70 10.43
C GLY A 90 13.06 1.51 9.03
N PHE A 91 13.96 1.58 8.06
CA PHE A 91 13.64 1.51 6.64
C PHE A 91 13.12 0.12 6.25
N ASP A 92 12.01 0.11 5.52
CA ASP A 92 11.33 -1.10 5.05
C ASP A 92 11.62 -1.33 3.56
N HIS A 93 11.26 -0.38 2.71
CA HIS A 93 11.40 -0.52 1.27
C HIS A 93 11.52 0.82 0.55
N LEU A 94 12.06 0.76 -0.67
CA LEU A 94 12.07 1.87 -1.61
C LEU A 94 11.27 1.47 -2.84
N ALA A 95 10.26 2.27 -3.17
CA ALA A 95 9.53 2.15 -4.42
C ALA A 95 10.08 3.13 -5.47
N LEU A 96 10.33 2.64 -6.67
CA LEU A 96 10.87 3.38 -7.81
C LEU A 96 9.90 3.31 -8.97
N ALA A 97 9.62 4.45 -9.60
CA ALA A 97 8.95 4.52 -10.90
C ALA A 97 10.01 4.58 -12.02
N THR A 98 9.92 3.67 -12.99
CA THR A 98 10.90 3.55 -14.08
C THR A 98 10.20 3.31 -15.43
N ASN A 99 10.79 3.80 -16.52
CA ASN A 99 10.33 3.49 -17.88
C ASN A 99 11.02 2.23 -18.47
N ALA A 100 11.89 1.59 -17.69
CA ALA A 100 12.65 0.41 -18.08
C ALA A 100 12.62 -0.63 -16.96
N ARG A 101 11.42 -1.00 -16.51
CA ARG A 101 11.22 -1.92 -15.39
C ARG A 101 11.89 -3.28 -15.59
N GLU A 102 11.82 -3.84 -16.80
CA GLU A 102 12.52 -5.09 -17.14
C GLU A 102 14.04 -4.97 -16.95
N SER A 103 14.66 -3.90 -17.45
CA SER A 103 16.10 -3.67 -17.27
C SER A 103 16.47 -3.44 -15.81
N ALA A 104 15.63 -2.73 -15.04
CA ALA A 104 15.83 -2.53 -13.61
C ALA A 104 15.72 -3.85 -12.84
N ARG A 105 14.70 -4.66 -13.13
CA ARG A 105 14.56 -6.02 -12.60
C ARG A 105 15.81 -6.84 -12.88
N ASP A 106 16.25 -6.88 -14.14
CA ASP A 106 17.40 -7.69 -14.54
C ASP A 106 18.68 -7.24 -13.82
N PHE A 107 18.88 -5.93 -13.63
CA PHE A 107 20.00 -5.42 -12.84
C PHE A 107 19.93 -5.87 -11.37
N PHE A 108 18.83 -5.61 -10.66
CA PHE A 108 18.73 -5.97 -9.25
C PHE A 108 18.73 -7.49 -9.03
N HIS A 109 17.99 -8.24 -9.84
CA HIS A 109 17.93 -9.69 -9.74
C HIS A 109 19.22 -10.37 -10.22
N THR A 110 19.64 -10.09 -11.46
CA THR A 110 20.74 -10.85 -12.08
C THR A 110 22.10 -10.29 -11.72
N ALA A 111 22.29 -8.97 -11.73
CA ALA A 111 23.59 -8.36 -11.43
C ALA A 111 23.85 -8.27 -9.93
N LEU A 112 22.86 -7.87 -9.13
CA LEU A 112 22.98 -7.74 -7.67
C LEU A 112 22.52 -8.97 -6.88
N LYS A 113 22.03 -10.02 -7.55
CA LYS A 113 21.62 -11.30 -6.93
C LYS A 113 20.49 -11.17 -5.91
N MET A 114 19.62 -10.18 -6.05
CA MET A 114 18.41 -10.06 -5.25
C MET A 114 17.37 -11.11 -5.67
N GLN A 115 16.52 -11.54 -4.75
CA GLN A 115 15.43 -12.47 -5.04
C GLN A 115 14.21 -11.73 -5.56
N ILE A 116 13.59 -12.21 -6.64
CA ILE A 116 12.26 -11.73 -7.06
C ILE A 116 11.22 -12.46 -6.21
N VAL A 117 10.39 -11.69 -5.49
CA VAL A 117 9.29 -12.22 -4.66
C VAL A 117 7.91 -11.84 -5.19
N ARG A 118 7.89 -11.04 -6.27
CA ARG A 118 6.71 -10.70 -7.07
C ARG A 118 7.18 -10.12 -8.41
N ASP A 119 6.57 -10.54 -9.52
CA ASP A 119 6.76 -9.93 -10.85
C ASP A 119 5.49 -10.09 -11.67
N ASP A 120 4.70 -9.03 -11.79
CA ASP A 120 3.44 -9.02 -12.53
C ASP A 120 3.24 -7.71 -13.32
N SER A 121 2.07 -7.54 -13.94
CA SER A 121 1.76 -6.34 -14.72
C SER A 121 1.79 -5.05 -13.90
N HIS A 122 1.59 -5.10 -12.57
CA HIS A 122 1.57 -3.93 -11.71
C HIS A 122 2.96 -3.53 -11.22
N LEU A 123 3.72 -4.48 -10.67
CA LEU A 123 5.06 -4.21 -10.16
C LEU A 123 5.97 -5.43 -10.13
N THR A 124 7.26 -5.15 -9.97
CA THR A 124 8.27 -6.14 -9.61
C THR A 124 8.79 -5.84 -8.22
N VAL A 125 8.88 -6.84 -7.33
CA VAL A 125 9.47 -6.71 -5.99
C VAL A 125 10.69 -7.59 -5.89
N VAL A 126 11.82 -6.98 -5.55
CA VAL A 126 13.09 -7.67 -5.32
C VAL A 126 13.61 -7.40 -3.90
N THR A 127 14.26 -8.39 -3.29
CA THR A 127 14.71 -8.30 -1.89
C THR A 127 16.02 -9.06 -1.64
N THR A 128 16.72 -8.69 -0.57
CA THR A 128 17.80 -9.49 0.06
C THR A 128 17.42 -10.04 1.44
N GLY A 129 16.15 -9.92 1.85
CA GLY A 129 15.63 -10.36 3.15
C GLY A 129 14.63 -9.36 3.75
N ASN A 130 15.10 -8.51 4.65
CA ASN A 130 14.25 -7.62 5.46
C ASN A 130 13.94 -6.26 4.84
N THR A 131 14.51 -5.96 3.67
CA THR A 131 14.20 -4.76 2.89
C THR A 131 13.96 -5.11 1.43
N ALA A 132 13.21 -4.26 0.73
CA ALA A 132 12.84 -4.54 -0.65
C ALA A 132 12.91 -3.29 -1.55
N ILE A 133 13.13 -3.54 -2.84
CA ILE A 133 12.96 -2.55 -3.90
C ILE A 133 11.71 -2.93 -4.68
N PHE A 134 10.78 -1.98 -4.77
CA PHE A 134 9.56 -2.10 -5.54
C PHE A 134 9.75 -1.31 -6.83
N LEU A 135 9.55 -1.95 -7.97
CA LEU A 135 9.71 -1.35 -9.29
C LEU A 135 8.35 -1.24 -9.95
N PHE A 136 7.92 -0.01 -10.18
CA PHE A 136 6.70 0.35 -10.89
C PHE A 136 7.05 0.90 -12.27
N ASP A 137 6.16 0.70 -13.24
CA ASP A 137 6.24 1.44 -14.49
C ASP A 137 5.91 2.92 -14.24
N ALA A 138 6.66 3.82 -14.88
CA ALA A 138 6.38 5.24 -14.90
C ALA A 138 5.24 5.56 -15.87
N ASP A 139 4.07 4.98 -15.63
CA ASP A 139 2.84 5.24 -16.38
C ASP A 139 2.04 6.33 -15.63
N PRO A 140 1.69 7.46 -16.26
CA PRO A 140 0.83 8.49 -15.63
C PRO A 140 -0.56 7.98 -15.24
N ASN A 141 -0.99 6.81 -15.72
CA ASN A 141 -2.25 6.17 -15.35
C ASN A 141 -2.09 5.09 -14.27
N ALA A 142 -0.86 4.75 -13.89
CA ALA A 142 -0.61 3.76 -12.84
C ALA A 142 -0.98 4.29 -11.45
N PRO A 143 -1.32 3.41 -10.49
CA PRO A 143 -1.66 3.81 -9.13
C PRO A 143 -0.57 4.64 -8.49
N LEU A 144 -0.94 5.80 -7.91
CA LEU A 144 -0.04 6.66 -7.12
C LEU A 144 1.17 7.20 -7.91
N SER A 145 1.17 7.06 -9.24
CA SER A 145 2.24 7.51 -10.14
C SER A 145 2.03 8.96 -10.57
N ASP A 146 3.13 9.74 -10.63
CA ASP A 146 3.14 11.07 -11.26
C ASP A 146 3.50 11.00 -12.76
N GLY A 147 3.72 9.79 -13.29
CA GLY A 147 4.11 9.53 -14.67
C GLY A 147 5.53 9.98 -15.03
N ILE A 148 6.36 10.34 -14.05
CA ILE A 148 7.73 10.84 -14.29
C ILE A 148 8.74 9.72 -14.02
N PRO A 149 9.51 9.27 -15.03
CA PRO A 149 10.51 8.23 -14.85
C PRO A 149 11.65 8.61 -13.89
N SER A 150 12.27 7.59 -13.28
CA SER A 150 13.43 7.72 -12.39
C SER A 150 13.17 8.52 -11.12
N ARG A 151 11.95 8.43 -10.57
CA ARG A 151 11.58 9.00 -9.29
C ARG A 151 11.35 7.94 -8.22
N ILE A 152 11.56 8.37 -6.98
CA ILE A 152 11.08 7.64 -5.81
C ILE A 152 9.55 7.75 -5.82
N HIS A 153 8.89 6.61 -6.00
CA HIS A 153 7.44 6.50 -5.93
C HIS A 153 6.98 6.67 -4.47
N HIS A 154 7.56 5.90 -3.54
CA HIS A 154 7.44 6.17 -2.10
C HIS A 154 8.61 5.55 -1.31
N ILE A 155 8.75 5.99 -0.07
CA ILE A 155 9.71 5.47 0.91
C ILE A 155 8.93 4.83 2.07
N GLY A 156 9.24 3.56 2.36
CA GLY A 156 8.58 2.77 3.40
C GLY A 156 9.40 2.67 4.69
N PHE A 157 8.72 2.75 5.84
CA PHE A 157 9.29 2.49 7.17
C PHE A 157 8.38 1.54 7.98
N VAL A 158 8.95 0.84 8.95
CA VAL A 158 8.20 0.00 9.91
C VAL A 158 8.10 0.70 11.27
N VAL A 159 6.89 0.69 11.85
CA VAL A 159 6.59 1.20 13.20
C VAL A 159 5.77 0.18 14.00
N ASP A 160 5.71 0.33 15.32
CA ASP A 160 4.87 -0.50 16.21
C ASP A 160 3.44 0.01 16.41
N ASN A 161 3.19 1.29 16.12
CA ASN A 161 1.89 1.94 16.34
C ASN A 161 1.66 3.07 15.32
N LEU A 162 0.87 2.79 14.27
CA LEU A 162 0.62 3.77 13.19
C LEU A 162 -0.18 4.99 13.65
N GLU A 163 -1.16 4.81 14.53
CA GLU A 163 -2.01 5.91 14.98
C GLU A 163 -1.23 6.89 15.87
N ALA A 164 -0.34 6.36 16.72
CA ALA A 164 0.56 7.18 17.52
C ALA A 164 1.57 7.92 16.64
N ALA A 165 2.14 7.25 15.63
CA ALA A 165 3.02 7.87 14.65
C ALA A 165 2.31 9.01 13.89
N TYR A 166 1.10 8.75 13.39
CA TYR A 166 0.26 9.76 12.73
C TYR A 166 0.00 10.96 13.65
N GLY A 167 -0.47 10.72 14.88
CA GLY A 167 -0.74 11.77 15.85
C GLY A 167 0.50 12.59 16.21
N HIS A 168 1.65 11.96 16.37
CA HIS A 168 2.93 12.63 16.61
C HIS A 168 3.32 13.53 15.43
N ILE A 169 3.33 13.01 14.20
CA ILE A 169 3.69 13.78 13.01
C ILE A 169 2.76 14.98 12.84
N LYS A 170 1.45 14.79 13.01
CA LYS A 170 0.46 15.86 12.88
C LYS A 170 0.66 16.98 13.91
N ARG A 171 1.00 16.64 15.16
CA ARG A 171 1.19 17.64 16.24
C ARG A 171 2.53 18.36 16.16
N GLU A 172 3.61 17.61 15.99
CA GLU A 172 4.97 18.13 16.12
C GLU A 172 5.55 18.62 14.79
N TYR A 173 5.00 18.13 13.66
CA TYR A 173 5.50 18.41 12.31
C TYR A 173 4.40 18.72 11.28
N PRO A 174 3.37 19.53 11.60
CA PRO A 174 2.22 19.78 10.73
C PRO A 174 2.60 20.37 9.37
N GLN A 175 3.71 21.11 9.27
CA GLN A 175 4.19 21.72 8.03
C GLN A 175 4.56 20.72 6.93
N PHE A 176 4.76 19.45 7.29
CA PHE A 176 5.11 18.38 6.35
C PHE A 176 3.92 17.48 6.03
N VAL A 177 2.74 17.70 6.61
CA VAL A 177 1.59 16.80 6.46
C VAL A 177 0.61 17.35 5.43
N SER A 178 0.14 16.51 4.51
CA SER A 178 -0.99 16.84 3.63
C SER A 178 -2.19 15.93 3.89
N ASP A 179 -2.16 14.69 3.39
CA ASP A 179 -3.32 13.79 3.45
C ASP A 179 -2.86 12.36 3.79
N PHE A 180 -3.19 11.87 4.99
CA PHE A 180 -2.86 10.51 5.40
C PHE A 180 -4.07 9.59 5.37
N THR A 181 -3.92 8.38 4.84
CA THR A 181 -4.93 7.32 4.85
C THR A 181 -4.29 6.03 5.35
N LEU A 182 -4.92 5.34 6.31
CA LEU A 182 -4.47 4.04 6.81
C LEU A 182 -5.25 2.93 6.13
N LEU A 183 -4.54 2.02 5.47
CA LEU A 183 -5.12 0.94 4.70
C LEU A 183 -4.73 -0.42 5.29
N GLU A 184 -5.69 -1.34 5.32
CA GLU A 184 -5.48 -2.70 5.81
C GLU A 184 -5.12 -3.68 4.69
N ARG A 185 -4.08 -4.49 4.94
CA ARG A 185 -3.72 -5.69 4.16
C ARG A 185 -3.75 -6.91 5.06
N GLU A 186 -3.50 -8.08 4.50
CA GLU A 186 -3.36 -9.32 5.27
C GLU A 186 -2.27 -9.18 6.34
N GLU A 187 -1.06 -8.84 5.91
CA GLU A 187 0.16 -8.92 6.71
C GLU A 187 0.43 -7.68 7.54
N ARG A 188 -0.16 -6.54 7.17
CA ARG A 188 0.15 -5.24 7.76
C ARG A 188 -0.99 -4.24 7.64
N LEU A 189 -0.89 -3.19 8.44
CA LEU A 189 -1.54 -1.91 8.20
C LEU A 189 -0.52 -0.99 7.53
N SER A 190 -0.97 -0.09 6.65
CA SER A 190 -0.10 0.85 5.94
C SER A 190 -0.71 2.24 5.91
N LEU A 191 -0.05 3.18 6.56
CA LEU A 191 -0.38 4.60 6.57
C LEU A 191 0.37 5.29 5.43
N TYR A 192 -0.35 5.74 4.42
CA TYR A 192 0.19 6.48 3.28
C TYR A 192 -0.09 7.96 3.43
N GLY A 193 0.89 8.80 3.12
CA GLY A 193 0.68 10.23 2.97
C GLY A 193 1.84 10.91 2.26
N HIS A 194 1.80 12.23 2.14
CA HIS A 194 2.88 12.98 1.49
C HIS A 194 3.54 13.96 2.44
N VAL A 195 4.86 14.11 2.26
CA VAL A 195 5.70 15.12 2.90
C VAL A 195 6.42 15.96 1.86
N THR A 196 6.65 17.24 2.19
CA THR A 196 7.27 18.20 1.27
C THR A 196 8.52 18.81 1.90
N PHE A 197 9.67 18.67 1.23
CA PHE A 197 10.93 19.31 1.61
C PHE A 197 11.34 20.30 0.51
N GLY A 198 11.16 21.60 0.76
CA GLY A 198 11.41 22.61 -0.27
C GLY A 198 10.48 22.43 -1.47
N ASP A 199 11.05 22.17 -2.64
CA ASP A 199 10.36 21.90 -3.91
C ASP A 199 10.14 20.41 -4.21
N VAL A 200 10.58 19.52 -3.31
CA VAL A 200 10.43 18.07 -3.47
C VAL A 200 9.30 17.54 -2.60
N ARG A 201 8.36 16.84 -3.22
CA ARG A 201 7.27 16.12 -2.54
C ARG A 201 7.53 14.62 -2.62
N PHE A 202 7.51 13.95 -1.48
CA PHE A 202 7.61 12.49 -1.37
C PHE A 202 6.31 11.92 -0.86
N MET A 203 5.93 10.76 -1.37
CA MET A 203 5.01 9.87 -0.67
C MET A 203 5.80 9.05 0.35
N ILE A 204 5.28 8.94 1.57
CA ILE A 204 5.83 8.14 2.66
C ILE A 204 4.79 7.09 3.04
N GLN A 205 5.27 5.87 3.27
CA GLN A 205 4.49 4.79 3.84
C GLN A 205 5.07 4.43 5.21
N LEU A 206 4.23 4.45 6.25
CA LEU A 206 4.53 3.78 7.51
C LEU A 206 3.74 2.47 7.56
N SER A 207 4.40 1.38 7.96
CA SER A 207 3.78 0.07 8.07
C SER A 207 3.84 -0.44 9.50
N GLU A 208 2.74 -1.00 9.98
CA GLU A 208 2.71 -1.81 11.18
C GLU A 208 2.40 -3.24 10.78
N VAL A 209 3.39 -4.12 10.93
CA VAL A 209 3.27 -5.54 10.60
C VAL A 209 2.41 -6.21 11.67
N LYS A 210 1.41 -7.01 11.29
CA LYS A 210 0.56 -7.71 12.26
C LYS A 210 1.36 -8.82 12.94
N ALA A 211 1.13 -9.05 14.23
CA ALA A 211 1.96 -9.89 15.09
C ALA A 211 2.30 -11.28 14.50
N GLN A 212 1.33 -11.93 13.85
CA GLN A 212 1.48 -13.25 13.25
C GLN A 212 2.36 -13.29 11.98
N TYR A 213 2.68 -12.14 11.39
CA TYR A 213 3.57 -12.03 10.21
C TYR A 213 4.91 -11.38 10.55
N ARG A 214 5.17 -11.09 11.83
CA ARG A 214 6.46 -10.54 12.26
C ARG A 214 7.49 -11.65 12.43
N GLY A 215 8.75 -11.30 12.22
CA GLY A 215 9.88 -12.14 12.56
C GLY A 215 10.33 -13.10 11.47
N PHE A 216 11.54 -13.60 11.66
CA PHE A 216 12.22 -14.50 10.73
C PHE A 216 12.35 -15.88 11.37
N LYS A 217 12.37 -16.93 10.55
CA LYS A 217 12.55 -18.31 11.01
C LYS A 217 13.83 -18.52 11.84
N SER A 218 14.82 -17.64 11.70
CA SER A 218 16.08 -17.63 12.46
C SER A 218 16.48 -16.21 12.87
N GLY A 219 15.58 -15.50 13.56
CA GLY A 219 15.71 -14.08 13.88
C GLY A 219 16.55 -13.72 15.11
N THR A 220 16.88 -12.43 15.20
CA THR A 220 17.30 -11.68 16.39
C THR A 220 16.18 -10.71 16.81
N PRO A 221 16.20 -10.14 18.02
CA PRO A 221 15.08 -9.31 18.52
C PRO A 221 14.69 -8.12 17.62
N PHE A 222 15.62 -7.58 16.83
CA PHE A 222 15.33 -6.48 15.90
C PHE A 222 14.54 -6.95 14.67
N VAL A 223 14.75 -8.18 14.21
CA VAL A 223 14.05 -8.70 13.03
C VAL A 223 12.70 -9.31 13.39
N ASP A 224 12.43 -9.55 14.68
CA ASP A 224 11.15 -10.04 15.23
C ASP A 224 9.98 -9.08 15.07
N VAL A 225 10.23 -7.85 14.62
CA VAL A 225 9.20 -6.83 14.33
C VAL A 225 9.09 -6.49 12.85
N MET A 226 10.03 -6.98 12.03
CA MET A 226 10.06 -6.75 10.59
C MET A 226 9.28 -7.84 9.85
N TYR A 227 8.89 -7.54 8.62
CA TYR A 227 8.30 -8.52 7.71
C TYR A 227 9.39 -9.19 6.88
N ASP A 228 9.41 -10.52 6.85
CA ASP A 228 10.29 -11.28 5.96
C ASP A 228 9.69 -11.34 4.55
N TYR A 229 10.15 -10.48 3.64
CA TYR A 229 9.68 -10.45 2.25
C TYR A 229 9.97 -11.74 1.48
N ALA A 230 10.93 -12.56 1.94
CA ALA A 230 11.26 -13.85 1.33
C ALA A 230 10.42 -15.02 1.88
N SER A 231 9.57 -14.78 2.89
CA SER A 231 8.84 -15.84 3.60
C SER A 231 7.67 -16.43 2.81
N LYS A 232 7.06 -15.64 1.92
CA LYS A 232 5.96 -16.01 1.02
C LYS A 232 5.95 -15.08 -0.19
N ASP A 233 5.27 -15.51 -1.25
CA ASP A 233 4.99 -14.64 -2.39
C ASP A 233 4.25 -13.38 -1.91
N TYR A 234 4.78 -12.21 -2.26
CA TYR A 234 4.27 -10.94 -1.74
C TYR A 234 2.98 -10.54 -2.45
N GLY A 235 1.91 -10.30 -1.69
CA GLY A 235 0.64 -9.85 -2.24
C GLY A 235 -0.03 -10.87 -3.16
N VAL A 236 0.04 -12.17 -2.86
CA VAL A 236 -0.78 -13.21 -3.52
C VAL A 236 -2.22 -13.12 -3.04
N ARG A 237 -3.16 -13.08 -4.00
CA ARG A 237 -4.46 -12.39 -3.85
C ARG A 237 -5.69 -13.30 -3.84
N LEU A 238 -5.61 -14.52 -4.37
CA LEU A 238 -6.72 -15.47 -4.43
C LEU A 238 -6.12 -16.88 -4.43
N GLY A 239 -6.24 -17.60 -3.32
CA GLY A 239 -5.78 -18.98 -3.12
C GLY A 239 -6.62 -19.68 -2.08
#